data_AF-A0A529NPT0-F1
#
_entry.id   AF-A0A529NPT0-F1
#
_cell.length_a   1.000
_cell.length_b   1.000
_cell.length_c   1.000
_cell.angle_alpha   90.00
_cell.angle_beta   90.00
_cell.angle_gamma   90.00
#
_symmetry.space_group_name_H-M   'P 1'
#
loop_
_entity.id
_entity.type
_entity.pdbx_description
1 polymer ?
#
loop_
_entity_poly.entity_id
_entity_poly.type
_entity_poly.pdbx_seq_one_letter_code
_entity_poly.pdbx_strand_id
1 'polypeptide(L)'
;LYPIAMVLLFGFQGSLKWVDNFGIQILIYVMLAWGLNIVIGLAGLLDLGYVAFYAVGAYAYALLGTHFGLSFWILLPAAGCMAAFWGVMLGFPVLRLRGDYLAIVTLAFGEIIRLVLINWREVTNGSAGISGIPKVSFFGLMSFNVSDPNYIAKVLHIAQSGAYYKIFLYYLALALCLLTAFVTV
;
A
#
# COMPACT_ATOMS: atom_id res chain seq x y z
N LEU A 1 -12.74 -14.47 6.61
CA LEU A 1 -12.86 -15.25 7.86
C LEU A 1 -11.81 -14.88 8.91
N TYR A 2 -10.54 -14.70 8.52
CA TYR A 2 -9.43 -14.40 9.42
C TYR A 2 -9.66 -13.26 10.44
N PRO A 3 -10.10 -12.05 10.05
CA PRO A 3 -10.30 -10.95 11.02
C PRO A 3 -11.43 -11.23 12.01
N ILE A 4 -12.51 -11.88 11.56
CA ILE A 4 -13.67 -12.22 12.40
C ILE A 4 -13.28 -13.31 13.42
N ALA A 5 -12.51 -14.32 13.00
CA ALA A 5 -11.99 -15.35 13.89
C ALA A 5 -11.04 -14.79 14.96
N MET A 6 -10.20 -13.82 14.61
CA MET A 6 -9.29 -13.17 15.56
C MET A 6 -10.01 -12.27 16.58
N VAL A 7 -11.09 -11.59 16.19
CA VAL A 7 -11.94 -10.83 17.12
C VAL A 7 -12.65 -11.75 18.12
N LEU A 8 -13.07 -12.94 17.69
CA LEU A 8 -13.72 -13.93 18.55
C LEU A 8 -12.75 -14.59 19.55
N LEU A 9 -11.49 -14.82 19.15
CA LEU A 9 -10.48 -15.49 19.99
C LEU A 9 -9.73 -14.55 20.96
N PHE A 10 -9.38 -13.34 20.53
CA PHE A 10 -8.49 -12.43 21.29
C PHE A 10 -9.19 -11.15 21.78
N GLY A 11 -10.50 -11.03 21.56
CA GLY A 11 -11.28 -9.85 21.90
C GLY A 11 -10.96 -8.62 21.04
N PHE A 12 -11.77 -7.57 21.18
CA PHE A 12 -11.71 -6.37 20.34
C PHE A 12 -10.38 -5.60 20.41
N GLN A 13 -9.67 -5.63 21.54
CA GLN A 13 -8.38 -4.95 21.69
C GLN A 13 -7.17 -5.83 21.36
N GLY A 14 -7.22 -7.15 21.64
CA GLY A 14 -6.13 -8.07 21.33
C GLY A 14 -6.02 -8.38 19.82
N SER A 15 -7.16 -8.49 19.14
CA SER A 15 -7.24 -8.74 17.69
C SER A 15 -6.55 -7.66 16.85
N LEU A 16 -6.48 -6.43 17.34
CA LEU A 16 -5.89 -5.28 16.65
C LEU A 16 -4.43 -5.47 16.21
N LYS A 17 -3.64 -6.19 17.01
CA LYS A 17 -2.23 -6.44 16.71
C LYS A 17 -2.09 -7.59 15.71
N TRP A 18 -2.94 -8.61 15.84
CA TRP A 18 -2.91 -9.79 14.98
C TRP A 18 -3.37 -9.50 13.55
N VAL A 19 -4.46 -8.75 13.40
CA VAL A 19 -4.98 -8.37 12.07
C VAL A 19 -4.00 -7.47 11.32
N ASP A 20 -3.27 -6.61 12.03
CA ASP A 20 -2.32 -5.66 11.43
C ASP A 20 -0.99 -6.33 11.04
N ASN A 21 -0.30 -6.92 12.02
CA ASN A 21 1.04 -7.48 11.81
C ASN A 21 1.03 -8.77 10.99
N PHE A 22 -0.02 -9.58 11.08
CA PHE A 22 -0.09 -10.82 10.32
C PHE A 22 -1.05 -10.69 9.14
N GLY A 23 -2.29 -10.24 9.37
CA GLY A 23 -3.28 -10.15 8.30
C GLY A 23 -2.85 -9.22 7.16
N ILE A 24 -2.75 -7.93 7.45
CA ILE A 24 -2.48 -6.91 6.43
C ILE A 24 -1.08 -7.09 5.82
N GLN A 25 -0.05 -7.38 6.65
CA GLN A 25 1.30 -7.57 6.15
C GLN A 25 1.42 -8.77 5.20
N ILE A 26 0.76 -9.90 5.49
CA ILE A 26 0.71 -11.05 4.57
C ILE A 26 0.05 -10.63 3.26
N LEU A 27 -1.07 -9.90 3.30
CA LEU A 27 -1.75 -9.45 2.09
C LEU A 27 -0.88 -8.51 1.23
N ILE A 28 -0.10 -7.62 1.85
CA ILE A 28 0.85 -6.77 1.14
C ILE A 28 1.88 -7.63 0.41
N TYR A 29 2.46 -8.63 1.08
CA TYR A 29 3.42 -9.53 0.43
C TYR A 29 2.79 -10.37 -0.69
N VAL A 30 1.53 -10.79 -0.54
CA VAL A 30 0.81 -11.48 -1.61
C VAL A 30 0.63 -10.56 -2.81
N MET A 31 0.20 -9.30 -2.62
CA MET A 31 0.09 -8.33 -3.71
C MET A 31 1.43 -8.06 -4.40
N LEU A 32 2.51 -7.97 -3.62
CA LEU A 32 3.87 -7.85 -4.16
C LEU A 32 4.28 -9.07 -4.99
N ALA A 33 3.97 -10.28 -4.52
CA ALA A 33 4.24 -11.50 -5.26
C ALA A 33 3.45 -11.58 -6.58
N TRP A 34 2.19 -11.12 -6.60
CA TRP A 34 1.42 -11.00 -7.86
C TRP A 34 2.07 -10.01 -8.83
N GLY A 35 2.51 -8.85 -8.34
CA GLY A 35 3.25 -7.88 -9.17
C GLY A 35 4.51 -8.47 -9.79
N LEU A 36 5.29 -9.21 -8.98
CA LEU A 36 6.49 -9.91 -9.44
C LEU A 36 6.17 -11.01 -10.46
N ASN A 37 5.07 -11.75 -10.27
CA ASN A 37 4.62 -12.79 -11.20
C ASN A 37 4.28 -12.21 -12.58
N ILE A 38 3.72 -11.00 -12.65
CA ILE A 38 3.47 -10.34 -13.94
C ILE A 38 4.79 -10.04 -14.65
N VAL A 39 5.78 -9.48 -13.95
CA VAL A 39 7.05 -9.05 -14.57
C VAL A 39 7.93 -10.23 -14.95
N ILE A 40 8.19 -11.14 -14.01
CA ILE A 40 9.08 -12.28 -14.26
C ILE A 40 8.34 -13.41 -14.97
N GLY A 41 7.12 -13.72 -14.53
CA GLY A 41 6.34 -14.85 -15.05
C GLY A 41 5.79 -14.64 -16.46
N LEU A 42 5.25 -13.45 -16.77
CA LEU A 42 4.69 -13.17 -18.10
C LEU A 42 5.69 -12.48 -19.04
N ALA A 43 6.50 -11.53 -18.56
CA ALA A 43 7.44 -10.81 -19.42
C ALA A 43 8.81 -11.51 -19.57
N GLY A 44 9.15 -12.45 -18.68
CA GLY A 44 10.40 -13.22 -18.74
C GLY A 44 11.66 -12.40 -18.48
N LEU A 45 11.53 -11.21 -17.89
CA LEU A 45 12.64 -10.31 -17.57
C LEU A 45 12.99 -10.45 -16.08
N LEU A 46 14.29 -10.53 -15.77
CA LEU A 46 14.74 -10.62 -14.38
C LEU A 46 14.67 -9.25 -13.69
N ASP A 47 13.62 -8.99 -12.92
CA ASP A 47 13.44 -7.76 -12.15
C ASP A 47 13.77 -7.96 -10.66
N LEU A 48 14.89 -7.39 -10.23
CA LEU A 48 15.31 -7.36 -8.82
C LEU A 48 14.93 -6.05 -8.11
N GLY A 49 14.44 -5.07 -8.88
CA GLY A 49 14.13 -3.71 -8.43
C GLY A 49 12.67 -3.47 -8.08
N TYR A 50 11.80 -4.48 -8.17
CA TYR A 50 10.35 -4.31 -8.04
C TYR A 50 9.91 -3.61 -6.73
N VAL A 51 10.66 -3.79 -5.63
CA VAL A 51 10.41 -3.16 -4.33
C VAL A 51 10.50 -1.62 -4.42
N ALA A 52 11.25 -1.09 -5.37
CA ALA A 52 11.36 0.34 -5.63
C ALA A 52 10.02 0.96 -6.02
N PHE A 53 9.26 0.30 -6.91
CA PHE A 53 7.94 0.78 -7.34
C PHE A 53 6.93 0.75 -6.20
N TYR A 54 7.00 -0.27 -5.36
CA TYR A 54 6.22 -0.33 -4.12
C TYR A 54 6.55 0.85 -3.20
N ALA A 55 7.84 1.16 -3.01
CA ALA A 55 8.26 2.29 -2.19
C ALA A 55 7.78 3.64 -2.76
N VAL A 56 7.98 3.88 -4.06
CA VAL A 56 7.52 5.12 -4.73
C VAL A 56 6.02 5.30 -4.58
N GLY A 57 5.22 4.25 -4.79
CA GLY A 57 3.77 4.30 -4.61
C GLY A 57 3.35 4.58 -3.17
N ALA A 58 3.97 3.90 -2.19
CA ALA A 58 3.67 4.10 -0.77
C ALA A 58 4.01 5.52 -0.29
N TYR A 59 5.17 6.05 -0.71
CA TYR A 59 5.56 7.43 -0.37
C TYR A 59 4.72 8.47 -1.11
N ALA A 60 4.36 8.24 -2.37
CA ALA A 60 3.44 9.12 -3.09
C ALA A 60 2.08 9.20 -2.40
N TYR A 61 1.54 8.06 -1.97
CA TYR A 61 0.31 8.01 -1.19
C TYR A 61 0.44 8.79 0.14
N ALA A 62 1.55 8.59 0.87
CA ALA A 62 1.77 9.24 2.15
C ALA A 62 1.94 10.77 2.02
N LEU A 63 2.75 11.25 1.07
CA LEU A 63 2.96 12.68 0.82
C LEU A 63 1.70 13.37 0.31
N LEU A 64 0.99 12.78 -0.65
CA LEU A 64 -0.25 13.37 -1.14
C LEU A 64 -1.31 13.41 -0.04
N GLY A 65 -1.33 12.40 0.82
CA GLY A 65 -2.22 12.34 1.98
C GLY A 65 -1.93 13.44 2.99
N THR A 66 -0.67 13.64 3.37
CA THR A 66 -0.30 14.64 4.38
C THR A 66 -0.39 16.08 3.88
N HIS A 67 -0.02 16.36 2.63
CA HIS A 67 0.03 17.71 2.11
C HIS A 67 -1.32 18.21 1.57
N PHE A 68 -2.10 17.36 0.91
CA PHE A 68 -3.33 17.78 0.24
C PHE A 68 -4.60 17.32 0.95
N GLY A 69 -4.51 16.44 1.96
CA GLY A 69 -5.68 15.97 2.71
C GLY A 69 -6.76 15.32 1.82
N LEU A 70 -6.37 14.79 0.66
CA LEU A 70 -7.30 14.28 -0.34
C LEU A 70 -8.01 13.02 0.17
N SER A 71 -9.17 12.72 -0.43
CA SER A 71 -9.90 11.48 -0.13
C SER A 71 -9.09 10.25 -0.54
N PHE A 72 -9.19 9.19 0.27
CA PHE A 72 -8.56 7.88 0.02
C PHE A 72 -8.73 7.38 -1.41
N TRP A 73 -9.94 7.56 -1.95
CA TRP A 73 -10.32 7.07 -3.28
C TRP A 73 -9.64 7.82 -4.43
N ILE A 74 -9.16 9.04 -4.18
CA ILE A 74 -8.39 9.83 -5.15
C ILE A 74 -6.90 9.53 -4.97
N LEU A 75 -6.46 9.41 -3.71
CA LEU A 75 -5.08 9.07 -3.36
C LEU A 75 -4.65 7.71 -3.91
N LEU A 76 -5.53 6.70 -3.88
CA LEU A 76 -5.20 5.35 -4.29
C LEU A 76 -4.88 5.25 -5.81
N PRO A 77 -5.72 5.76 -6.73
CA PRO A 77 -5.37 5.87 -8.14
C PRO A 77 -4.20 6.83 -8.38
N ALA A 78 -4.15 7.98 -7.69
CA ALA A 78 -3.07 8.95 -7.90
C ALA A 78 -1.68 8.39 -7.53
N ALA A 79 -1.58 7.66 -6.43
CA ALA A 79 -0.35 6.96 -6.04
C ALA A 79 0.03 5.88 -7.07
N GLY A 80 -0.96 5.14 -7.58
CA GLY A 80 -0.77 4.20 -8.68
C GLY A 80 -0.25 4.87 -9.95
N CYS A 81 -0.83 6.01 -10.34
CA CYS A 81 -0.37 6.79 -11.50
C CYS A 81 1.06 7.31 -11.32
N MET A 82 1.43 7.75 -10.12
CA MET A 82 2.80 8.19 -9.82
C MET A 82 3.81 7.03 -9.88
N ALA A 83 3.44 5.86 -9.33
CA ALA A 83 4.26 4.66 -9.44
C ALA A 83 4.40 4.21 -10.91
N ALA A 84 3.31 4.24 -11.68
CA ALA A 84 3.31 3.91 -13.10
C ALA A 84 4.15 4.90 -13.92
N PHE A 85 4.09 6.19 -13.61
CA PHE A 85 4.89 7.22 -14.26
C PHE A 85 6.39 6.95 -14.09
N TRP A 86 6.84 6.70 -12.86
CA TRP A 86 8.23 6.30 -12.59
C TRP A 86 8.58 4.95 -13.22
N GLY A 87 7.64 4.01 -13.26
CA GLY A 87 7.75 2.73 -13.97
C GLY A 87 8.01 2.90 -15.46
N VAL A 88 7.27 3.77 -16.14
CA VAL A 88 7.44 4.03 -17.58
C VAL A 88 8.75 4.77 -17.85
N MET A 89 9.10 5.76 -17.02
CA MET A 89 10.38 6.48 -17.15
C MET A 89 11.57 5.53 -17.06
N LEU A 90 11.52 4.51 -16.19
CA LEU A 90 12.57 3.50 -16.09
C LEU A 90 12.44 2.40 -17.14
N GLY A 91 11.22 1.98 -17.47
CA GLY A 91 10.97 0.91 -18.43
C GLY A 91 11.53 1.25 -19.82
N PHE A 92 11.39 2.51 -20.25
CA PHE A 92 11.85 2.95 -21.57
C PHE A 92 13.36 2.71 -21.83
N PRO A 93 14.29 3.11 -20.95
CA PRO A 93 15.71 2.79 -21.12
C PRO A 93 16.01 1.29 -20.89
N VAL A 94 15.32 0.63 -19.96
CA VAL A 94 15.62 -0.77 -19.58
C VAL A 94 15.22 -1.77 -20.65
N LEU A 95 14.19 -1.49 -21.46
CA LEU A 95 13.79 -2.33 -22.60
C LEU A 95 14.88 -2.50 -23.66
N ARG A 96 15.91 -1.65 -23.66
CA ARG A 96 17.07 -1.75 -24.56
C ARG A 96 18.14 -2.73 -24.06
N LEU A 97 18.05 -3.17 -22.81
CA LEU A 97 18.99 -4.08 -22.16
C LEU A 97 18.40 -5.50 -22.15
N ARG A 98 19.26 -6.51 -22.22
CA ARG A 98 18.84 -7.93 -22.20
C ARG A 98 19.64 -8.70 -21.17
N GLY A 99 19.01 -9.72 -20.58
CA GLY A 99 19.64 -10.63 -19.64
C GLY A 99 20.20 -9.91 -18.40
N ASP A 100 21.47 -10.16 -18.10
CA ASP A 100 22.13 -9.73 -16.86
C ASP A 100 22.22 -8.21 -16.71
N TYR A 101 22.31 -7.47 -17.82
CA TYR A 101 22.36 -6.01 -17.77
C TYR A 101 21.04 -5.41 -17.26
N LEU A 102 19.91 -6.05 -17.55
CA LEU A 102 18.60 -5.62 -17.06
C LEU A 102 18.50 -5.85 -15.54
N ALA A 103 19.01 -6.99 -15.07
CA ALA A 103 19.06 -7.33 -13.65
C ALA A 103 19.85 -6.31 -12.82
N ILE A 104 21.03 -5.93 -13.30
CA ILE A 104 21.92 -4.99 -12.61
C ILE A 104 21.26 -3.62 -12.48
N VAL A 105 20.61 -3.14 -13.54
CA VAL A 105 19.97 -1.82 -13.56
C VAL A 105 18.75 -1.78 -12.63
N THR A 106 17.94 -2.83 -12.60
CA THR A 106 16.78 -2.89 -11.69
C THR A 106 17.21 -2.92 -10.22
N LEU A 107 18.26 -3.68 -9.89
CA LEU A 107 18.86 -3.67 -8.54
C LEU A 107 19.40 -2.29 -8.17
N ALA A 108 20.19 -1.68 -9.06
CA ALA A 108 20.76 -0.34 -8.83
C ALA A 108 19.66 0.70 -8.61
N PHE A 109 18.58 0.65 -9.39
CA PHE A 109 17.43 1.52 -9.19
C PHE A 109 16.77 1.31 -7.82
N GLY A 110 16.55 0.07 -7.40
CA GLY A 110 15.99 -0.22 -6.08
C GLY A 110 16.84 0.35 -4.94
N GLU A 111 18.15 0.22 -5.04
CA GLU A 111 19.06 0.78 -4.04
C GLU A 111 19.11 2.31 -4.10
N ILE A 112 19.07 2.92 -5.29
CA ILE A 112 18.98 4.38 -5.45
C ILE A 112 17.72 4.90 -4.78
N ILE A 113 16.55 4.32 -5.05
CA ILE A 113 15.29 4.75 -4.43
C ILE A 113 15.36 4.63 -2.91
N ARG A 114 15.89 3.51 -2.40
CA ARG A 114 16.10 3.33 -0.95
C ARG A 114 17.01 4.41 -0.36
N LEU A 115 18.13 4.72 -1.01
CA LEU A 115 19.06 5.76 -0.57
C LEU A 115 18.42 7.14 -0.60
N VAL A 116 17.67 7.48 -1.65
CA VAL A 116 16.93 8.74 -1.73
C VAL A 116 15.92 8.83 -0.60
N LEU A 117 15.15 7.78 -0.33
CA LEU A 117 14.13 7.77 0.72
C LEU A 117 14.72 7.97 2.12
N ILE A 118 15.90 7.42 2.40
CA ILE A 118 16.54 7.52 3.71
C ILE A 118 17.28 8.86 3.89
N ASN A 119 17.93 9.36 2.83
CA ASN A 119 18.75 10.57 2.91
C ASN A 119 17.93 11.85 2.72
N TRP A 120 16.83 11.82 1.96
CA TRP A 120 16.05 13.02 1.63
C TRP A 120 15.04 13.38 2.74
N ARG A 121 15.57 13.72 3.91
CA ARG A 121 14.79 13.97 5.12
C ARG A 121 13.74 15.08 4.97
N GLU A 122 13.99 16.09 4.15
CA GLU A 122 13.07 17.21 3.95
C GLU A 122 11.71 16.80 3.36
N VAL A 123 11.68 15.73 2.54
CA VAL A 123 10.47 15.30 1.82
C VAL A 123 9.90 14.01 2.42
N THR A 124 10.75 13.06 2.81
CA THR A 124 10.32 11.72 3.27
C THR A 124 10.32 11.57 4.78
N ASN A 125 10.85 12.55 5.51
CA ASN A 125 11.18 12.46 6.93
C ASN A 125 12.24 11.36 7.25
N GLY A 126 12.96 10.90 6.22
CA GLY A 126 14.04 9.93 6.33
C GLY A 126 13.57 8.55 6.83
N SER A 127 14.35 7.93 7.72
CA SER A 127 14.06 6.60 8.27
C SER A 127 12.85 6.56 9.22
N ALA A 128 12.37 7.70 9.69
CA ALA A 128 11.21 7.78 10.59
C ALA A 128 9.88 7.59 9.84
N GLY A 129 9.88 7.76 8.52
CA GLY A 129 8.68 7.69 7.68
C GLY A 129 7.69 8.83 7.95
N ILE A 130 6.62 8.82 7.16
CA ILE A 130 5.58 9.84 7.20
C ILE A 130 4.49 9.38 8.17
N SER A 131 4.30 10.14 9.26
CA SER A 131 3.26 9.92 10.26
C SER A 131 2.12 10.92 10.08
N GLY A 132 0.89 10.54 10.43
CA GLY A 132 -0.28 11.42 10.30
C GLY A 132 -1.03 11.32 8.96
N ILE A 133 -0.86 10.20 8.24
CA ILE A 133 -1.60 9.93 7.01
C ILE A 133 -3.12 9.92 7.30
N PRO A 134 -3.94 10.67 6.52
CA PRO A 134 -5.39 10.68 6.70
C PRO A 134 -5.98 9.28 6.69
N LYS A 135 -6.83 8.98 7.68
CA LYS A 135 -7.49 7.68 7.79
C LYS A 135 -8.48 7.50 6.64
N VAL A 136 -8.56 6.29 6.11
CA VAL A 136 -9.49 5.93 5.03
C VAL A 136 -10.92 6.27 5.42
N SER A 137 -11.59 7.16 4.66
CA SER A 137 -13.02 7.47 4.81
C SER A 137 -13.83 6.65 3.81
N PHE A 138 -14.97 6.11 4.24
CA PHE A 138 -15.90 5.44 3.34
C PHE A 138 -16.54 6.49 2.43
N PHE A 139 -16.18 6.47 1.14
CA PHE A 139 -16.83 7.21 0.05
C PHE A 139 -17.21 8.68 0.35
N GLY A 140 -16.41 9.39 1.16
CA GLY A 140 -16.71 10.77 1.61
C GLY A 140 -17.94 10.93 2.52
N LEU A 141 -18.61 9.84 2.92
CA LEU A 141 -19.84 9.86 3.74
C LEU A 141 -19.64 9.31 5.16
N MET A 142 -18.61 8.51 5.42
CA MET A 142 -18.29 8.02 6.77
C MET A 142 -16.79 8.05 7.06
N SER A 143 -16.38 9.04 7.85
CA SER A 143 -15.00 9.26 8.28
C SER A 143 -14.73 8.50 9.59
N PHE A 144 -13.57 7.87 9.71
CA PHE A 144 -13.08 7.29 10.97
C PHE A 144 -12.34 8.33 11.83
N ASN A 145 -12.52 9.62 11.52
CA ASN A 145 -11.97 10.72 12.29
C ASN A 145 -12.90 11.07 13.46
N VAL A 146 -12.33 11.18 14.67
CA VAL A 146 -13.07 11.47 15.92
C VAL A 146 -13.63 12.90 15.93
N SER A 147 -13.21 13.74 14.98
CA SER A 147 -13.59 15.15 14.86
C SER A 147 -14.70 15.44 13.85
N ASP A 148 -15.19 14.46 13.07
CA ASP A 148 -16.28 14.67 12.11
C ASP A 148 -17.66 14.31 12.69
N PRO A 149 -18.71 15.12 12.44
CA PRO A 149 -20.08 14.88 12.94
C PRO A 149 -20.72 13.55 12.50
N ASN A 150 -20.26 12.96 11.39
CA ASN A 150 -20.80 11.74 10.78
C ASN A 150 -19.90 10.52 11.04
N TYR A 151 -19.65 10.25 12.32
CA TYR A 151 -18.91 9.07 12.77
C TYR A 151 -19.80 7.81 12.72
N ILE A 152 -19.26 6.70 12.19
CA ILE A 152 -19.99 5.41 12.04
C ILE A 152 -20.58 4.91 13.37
N ALA A 153 -19.89 5.08 14.50
CA ALA A 153 -20.46 4.64 15.79
C ALA A 153 -21.64 5.47 16.28
N LYS A 154 -21.87 6.69 15.78
CA LYS A 154 -23.05 7.48 16.14
C LYS A 154 -24.29 7.03 15.37
N VAL A 155 -24.12 6.52 14.15
CA VAL A 155 -25.21 5.99 13.31
C VAL A 155 -25.53 4.51 13.62
N LEU A 156 -24.53 3.72 14.08
CA LEU A 156 -24.67 2.27 14.29
C LEU A 156 -24.70 1.81 15.75
N HIS A 157 -24.63 2.71 16.75
CA HIS A 157 -24.69 2.37 18.19
C HIS A 157 -23.75 1.22 18.64
N ILE A 158 -22.60 1.05 17.98
CA ILE A 158 -21.61 0.00 18.29
C ILE A 158 -20.33 0.64 18.85
N ALA A 159 -19.73 -0.01 19.84
CA ALA A 159 -18.56 0.46 20.57
C ALA A 159 -17.40 0.89 19.64
N GLN A 160 -16.91 2.12 19.86
CA GLN A 160 -15.75 2.69 19.18
C GLN A 160 -14.48 1.89 19.47
N SER A 161 -14.18 0.91 18.61
CA SER A 161 -12.87 0.26 18.59
C SER A 161 -12.21 0.48 17.24
N GLY A 162 -10.93 0.84 17.24
CA GLY A 162 -10.09 0.93 16.03
C GLY A 162 -9.99 -0.40 15.26
N ALA A 163 -10.58 -1.48 15.78
CA ALA A 163 -10.64 -2.78 15.14
C ALA A 163 -11.46 -2.75 13.86
N TYR A 164 -12.57 -2.01 13.83
CA TYR A 164 -13.41 -1.92 12.63
C TYR A 164 -12.67 -1.30 11.44
N TYR A 165 -11.84 -0.30 11.69
CA TYR A 165 -10.98 0.31 10.66
C TYR A 165 -9.97 -0.69 10.09
N LYS A 166 -9.27 -1.42 10.97
CA LYS A 166 -8.26 -2.41 10.53
C LYS A 166 -8.89 -3.61 9.82
N ILE A 167 -10.05 -4.06 10.29
CA ILE A 167 -10.83 -5.14 9.65
C ILE A 167 -11.29 -4.70 8.26
N PHE A 168 -11.76 -3.46 8.12
CA PHE A 168 -12.13 -2.90 6.81
C PHE A 168 -10.93 -2.85 5.85
N LEU A 169 -9.77 -2.34 6.31
CA LEU A 169 -8.55 -2.35 5.49
C LEU A 169 -8.14 -3.74 5.05
N TYR A 170 -8.26 -4.73 5.93
CA TYR A 170 -8.00 -6.13 5.57
C TYR A 170 -8.93 -6.62 4.45
N TYR A 171 -10.24 -6.36 4.54
CA TYR A 171 -11.18 -6.75 3.48
C TYR A 171 -10.97 -5.99 2.18
N LEU A 172 -10.61 -4.71 2.26
CA LEU A 172 -10.29 -3.90 1.08
C LEU A 172 -9.02 -4.42 0.39
N ALA A 173 -7.95 -4.68 1.15
CA ALA A 173 -6.73 -5.28 0.62
C ALA A 173 -7.00 -6.67 0.03
N LEU A 174 -7.88 -7.46 0.66
CA LEU A 174 -8.27 -8.78 0.14
C LEU A 174 -9.01 -8.65 -1.18
N ALA A 175 -9.96 -7.72 -1.26
CA ALA A 175 -10.71 -7.45 -2.49
C ALA A 175 -9.78 -6.98 -3.62
N LEU A 176 -8.82 -6.09 -3.33
CA LEU A 176 -7.80 -5.67 -4.29
C LEU A 176 -6.93 -6.84 -4.73
N CYS A 177 -6.51 -7.70 -3.80
CA CYS A 177 -5.71 -8.88 -4.11
C CYS A 177 -6.48 -9.89 -4.99
N LEU A 178 -7.78 -10.09 -4.74
CA LEU A 178 -8.62 -10.93 -5.59
C LEU A 178 -8.84 -10.32 -6.97
N LEU A 179 -9.00 -8.99 -7.04
CA LEU A 179 -9.10 -8.28 -8.31
C LEU A 179 -7.79 -8.43 -9.10
N THR A 180 -6.64 -8.22 -8.47
CA THR A 180 -5.34 -8.43 -9.16
C THR A 180 -5.19 -9.87 -9.62
N ALA A 181 -5.54 -10.85 -8.78
CA ALA A 181 -5.49 -12.26 -9.16
C ALA A 181 -6.38 -12.55 -10.38
N PHE A 182 -7.60 -12.02 -10.40
CA PHE A 182 -8.53 -12.16 -11.54
C PHE A 182 -8.00 -11.52 -12.82
N VAL A 183 -7.31 -10.39 -12.74
CA VAL A 183 -6.72 -9.72 -13.91
C VAL A 183 -5.48 -10.45 -14.43
N THR A 184 -4.75 -11.14 -13.57
CA THR A 184 -3.52 -11.85 -13.93
C THR A 184 -3.69 -13.28 -14.43
N VAL A 185 -4.87 -13.89 -14.20
CA VAL A 185 -5.24 -15.22 -14.70
C VAL A 185 -5.84 -15.07 -16.10
#